data_AF-A0A2T1DY34-F1
#
_entry.id   AF-A0A2T1DY34-F1
#
_cell.length_a   1.000
_cell.length_b   1.000
_cell.length_c   1.000
_cell.angle_alpha   90.00
_cell.angle_beta   90.00
_cell.angle_gamma   90.00
#
_symmetry.space_group_name_H-M   'P 1'
#
loop_
_entity.id
_entity.type
_entity.pdbx_description
1 polymer ?
#
loop_
_entity_poly.entity_id
_entity_poly.type
_entity_poly.pdbx_seq_one_letter_code
_entity_poly.pdbx_strand_id
1 'polypeptide(L)'
;MPLISQYAHGRAQLPFTSANLTVSTGGAVTLPRTLYFCLQGENPVGYNLPSAIVGPLTIHAGEQLTLTEDLYRAGERWTAFNLSASETNDPGTFVQIARVPCFDSSDNRLTLPATHPREH
;
A
#
# COMPACT_ATOMS: atom_id res chain seq x y z
N MET A 1 -22.22 24.78 10.19
CA MET A 1 -21.11 24.23 9.39
C MET A 1 -21.22 22.72 9.47
N PRO A 2 -21.39 21.98 8.36
CA PRO A 2 -21.48 20.54 8.44
C PRO A 2 -20.15 20.01 8.99
N LEU A 3 -20.21 19.21 10.06
CA LEU A 3 -19.06 18.42 10.50
C LEU A 3 -18.68 17.55 9.30
N ILE A 4 -17.57 17.88 8.64
CA ILE A 4 -16.87 16.94 7.79
C ILE A 4 -16.61 15.75 8.71
N SER A 5 -17.38 14.67 8.52
CA SER A 5 -17.07 13.39 9.14
C SER A 5 -15.58 13.16 8.90
N GLN A 6 -14.80 13.11 9.96
CA GLN A 6 -13.35 12.93 9.86
C GLN A 6 -13.09 11.49 9.43
N TYR A 7 -13.31 11.17 8.14
CA TYR A 7 -13.21 9.82 7.59
C TYR A 7 -11.79 9.24 7.75
N ALA A 8 -10.79 10.12 7.74
CA ALA A 8 -9.38 9.82 8.03
C ALA A 8 -8.94 10.31 9.42
N HIS A 9 -9.88 10.50 10.34
CA HIS A 9 -9.61 10.98 11.71
C HIS A 9 -8.77 12.28 11.76
N GLY A 10 -9.02 13.19 10.81
CA GLY A 10 -8.31 14.48 10.70
C GLY A 10 -6.90 14.40 10.09
N ARG A 11 -6.48 13.25 9.55
CA ARG A 11 -5.17 13.10 8.92
C ARG A 11 -5.10 13.76 7.54
N ALA A 12 -3.94 14.38 7.27
CA ALA A 12 -3.55 14.83 5.94
C ALA A 12 -2.79 13.75 5.14
N GLN A 13 -2.34 12.67 5.80
CA GLN A 13 -1.55 11.61 5.19
C GLN A 13 -1.67 10.29 5.95
N LEU A 14 -1.54 9.16 5.26
CA LEU A 14 -1.45 7.83 5.90
C LEU A 14 -0.09 7.62 6.59
N PRO A 15 -0.06 6.97 7.78
CA PRO A 15 1.15 6.69 8.56
C PRO A 15 1.88 5.45 8.02
N PHE A 16 2.13 5.41 6.71
CA PHE A 16 2.87 4.32 6.07
C PHE A 16 4.36 4.65 6.03
N THR A 17 5.18 3.73 6.55
CA THR A 17 6.62 3.86 6.68
C THR A 17 7.32 2.56 6.28
N SER A 18 8.65 2.56 6.23
CA SER A 18 9.41 1.33 5.94
C SER A 18 9.19 0.24 6.99
N ALA A 19 8.80 0.57 8.21
CA ALA A 19 8.45 -0.42 9.24
C ALA A 19 7.18 -1.22 8.90
N ASN A 20 6.34 -0.70 8.00
CA ASN A 20 5.15 -1.40 7.51
C ASN A 20 5.46 -2.40 6.39
N LEU A 21 6.72 -2.47 5.94
CA LEU A 21 7.17 -3.33 4.86
C LEU A 21 8.19 -4.32 5.38
N THR A 22 7.90 -5.61 5.19
CA THR A 22 8.83 -6.69 5.53
C THR A 22 9.15 -7.50 4.29
N VAL A 23 10.44 -7.69 4.01
CA VAL A 23 10.90 -8.59 2.95
C VAL A 23 11.12 -9.98 3.56
N SER A 24 10.62 -11.01 2.90
CA SER A 24 10.76 -12.41 3.34
C SER A 24 10.99 -13.32 2.15
N THR A 25 11.47 -14.54 2.39
CA THR A 25 11.68 -15.55 1.33
C THR A 25 10.36 -16.19 0.90
N GLY A 26 10.36 -16.85 -0.26
CA GLY A 26 9.20 -17.56 -0.80
C GLY A 26 8.42 -16.80 -1.88
N GLY A 27 8.97 -15.69 -2.37
CA GLY A 27 8.37 -14.93 -3.45
C GLY A 27 8.82 -15.37 -4.84
N ALA A 28 8.12 -14.89 -5.86
CA ALA A 28 8.41 -15.18 -7.27
C ALA A 28 9.22 -14.09 -7.97
N VAL A 29 9.84 -13.18 -7.23
CA VAL A 29 10.76 -12.19 -7.81
C VAL A 29 11.96 -12.93 -8.39
N THR A 30 12.23 -12.78 -9.69
CA THR A 30 13.29 -13.53 -10.39
C THR A 30 14.61 -12.78 -10.48
N LEU A 31 14.57 -11.45 -10.38
CA LEU A 31 15.74 -10.57 -10.43
C LEU A 31 15.63 -9.52 -9.32
N PRO A 32 16.74 -9.14 -8.67
CA PRO A 32 16.72 -8.08 -7.68
C PRO A 32 16.14 -6.77 -8.25
N ARG A 33 15.28 -6.11 -7.48
CA ARG A 33 14.71 -4.79 -7.83
C ARG A 33 14.77 -3.85 -6.65
N THR A 34 15.11 -2.60 -6.90
CA THR A 34 15.03 -1.52 -5.93
C THR A 34 13.79 -0.70 -6.23
N LEU A 35 12.85 -0.65 -5.29
CA LEU A 35 11.54 -0.02 -5.47
C LEU A 35 11.26 1.01 -4.40
N TYR A 36 10.51 2.03 -4.79
CA TYR A 36 9.83 2.98 -3.93
C TYR A 36 8.35 2.62 -3.88
N PHE A 37 7.72 2.84 -2.74
CA PHE A 37 6.35 2.43 -2.44
C PHE A 37 5.52 3.62 -1.97
N CYS A 38 4.25 3.64 -2.35
CA CYS A 38 3.27 4.60 -1.87
C CYS A 38 1.95 3.88 -1.63
N LEU A 39 1.26 4.24 -0.55
CA LEU A 39 -0.03 3.70 -0.19
C LEU A 39 -1.09 4.78 -0.35
N GLN A 40 -2.23 4.44 -0.91
CA GLN A 40 -3.38 5.33 -1.02
C GLN A 40 -4.60 4.68 -0.38
N GLY A 41 -5.16 5.33 0.62
CA GLY A 41 -6.40 4.90 1.27
C GLY A 41 -7.58 5.54 0.58
N GLU A 42 -8.49 4.72 0.07
CA GLU A 42 -9.75 5.14 -0.52
C GLU A 42 -10.84 5.05 0.55
N ASN A 43 -11.68 6.08 0.67
CA ASN A 43 -12.80 6.07 1.60
C ASN A 43 -14.16 5.96 0.87
N PRO A 44 -15.26 5.66 1.59
CA PRO A 44 -16.58 5.49 0.99
C PRO A 44 -17.15 6.73 0.28
N VAL A 45 -16.58 7.91 0.51
CA VAL A 45 -17.00 9.16 -0.13
C VAL A 45 -16.12 9.53 -1.34
N GLY A 46 -15.24 8.62 -1.78
CA GLY A 46 -14.39 8.78 -2.96
C GLY A 46 -13.17 9.68 -2.75
N TYR A 47 -12.83 10.02 -1.50
CA TYR A 47 -11.61 10.76 -1.19
C TYR A 47 -10.44 9.79 -0.98
N ASN A 48 -9.32 10.08 -1.64
CA ASN A 48 -8.09 9.32 -1.51
C ASN A 48 -7.10 10.05 -0.62
N LEU A 49 -6.57 9.37 0.39
CA LEU A 49 -5.51 9.86 1.25
C LEU A 49 -4.19 9.15 0.90
N PRO A 50 -3.21 9.84 0.30
CA PRO A 50 -1.92 9.24 0.03
C PRO A 50 -1.07 9.11 1.29
N SER A 51 -0.08 8.23 1.25
CA SER A 51 1.05 8.20 2.16
C SER A 51 2.22 9.02 1.60
N ALA A 52 3.28 9.15 2.39
CA ALA A 52 4.59 9.50 1.86
C ALA A 52 5.12 8.36 0.98
N ILE A 53 6.06 8.71 0.11
CA ILE A 53 6.86 7.71 -0.60
C ILE A 53 7.84 7.07 0.39
N VAL A 54 7.85 5.74 0.42
CA VAL A 54 8.70 4.91 1.26
C VAL A 54 9.70 4.16 0.39
N GLY A 55 10.98 4.21 0.75
CA GLY A 55 12.05 3.53 0.01
C GLY A 55 13.32 4.39 -0.10
N PRO A 56 14.31 3.93 -0.87
CA PRO A 56 14.29 2.71 -1.67
C PRO A 56 14.37 1.44 -0.81
N LEU A 57 13.68 0.38 -1.23
CA LEU A 57 13.79 -0.96 -0.66
C LEU A 57 14.17 -1.95 -1.75
N THR A 58 15.16 -2.79 -1.47
CA THR A 58 15.63 -3.82 -2.40
C THR A 58 14.94 -5.13 -2.09
N ILE A 59 14.34 -5.75 -3.10
CA ILE A 59 13.78 -7.10 -3.05
C ILE A 59 14.65 -7.97 -3.93
N HIS A 60 15.28 -9.00 -3.36
CA HIS A 60 16.14 -9.94 -4.05
C HIS A 60 15.34 -11.04 -4.76
N ALA A 61 16.04 -11.85 -5.56
CA ALA A 61 15.44 -13.01 -6.19
C ALA A 61 14.97 -14.04 -5.14
N GLY A 62 13.77 -14.57 -5.32
CA GLY A 62 13.13 -15.51 -4.38
C GLY A 62 12.47 -14.84 -3.18
N GLU A 63 12.47 -13.51 -3.10
CA GLU A 63 11.86 -12.76 -2.00
C GLU A 63 10.47 -12.20 -2.37
N GLN A 64 9.68 -11.94 -1.34
CA GLN A 64 8.36 -11.31 -1.38
C GLN A 64 8.30 -10.15 -0.40
N LEU A 65 7.43 -9.18 -0.70
CA LEU A 65 7.12 -8.06 0.17
C LEU A 65 5.81 -8.33 0.91
N THR A 66 5.83 -8.22 2.24
CA THR A 66 4.63 -8.27 3.09
C THR A 66 4.39 -6.89 3.68
N LEU A 67 3.12 -6.46 3.67
CA LEU A 67 2.66 -5.23 4.29
C LEU A 67 2.00 -5.56 5.63
N THR A 68 2.39 -4.86 6.71
CA THR A 68 1.86 -5.06 8.07
C THR A 68 0.78 -4.05 8.44
N GLU A 69 -0.07 -4.45 9.38
CA GLU A 69 -1.47 -4.01 9.56
C GLU A 69 -1.69 -2.68 10.33
N ASP A 70 -0.65 -2.04 10.87
CA ASP A 70 -0.79 -0.85 11.74
C ASP A 70 -1.23 0.47 11.02
N LEU A 71 -1.92 0.36 9.90
CA LEU A 71 -2.40 1.49 9.09
C LEU A 71 -3.76 2.01 9.55
N TYR A 72 -4.55 1.16 10.21
CA TYR A 72 -5.87 1.49 10.74
C TYR A 72 -5.76 2.22 12.08
N ARG A 73 -6.62 3.22 12.30
CA ARG A 73 -6.96 3.66 13.66
C ARG A 73 -8.45 3.49 13.91
N ALA A 74 -8.80 3.25 15.16
CA ALA A 74 -10.18 3.20 15.59
C ALA A 74 -10.95 4.45 15.13
N GLY A 75 -12.14 4.25 14.57
CA GLY A 75 -13.01 5.32 14.07
C GLY A 75 -12.83 5.69 12.60
N GLU A 76 -11.86 5.11 11.89
CA GLU A 76 -11.71 5.30 10.45
C GLU A 76 -12.57 4.36 9.61
N ARG A 77 -12.94 4.82 8.41
CA ARG A 77 -13.64 4.02 7.42
C ARG A 77 -12.94 4.13 6.08
N TRP A 78 -12.33 3.03 5.66
CA TRP A 78 -11.67 2.87 4.37
C TRP A 78 -12.43 1.82 3.55
N THR A 79 -12.50 1.99 2.23
CA THR A 79 -13.03 0.99 1.28
C THR A 79 -11.91 0.11 0.74
N ALA A 80 -10.74 0.69 0.48
CA ALA A 80 -9.58 -0.03 0.03
C ALA A 80 -8.28 0.72 0.33
N PHE A 81 -7.17 -0.02 0.39
CA PHE A 81 -5.83 0.51 0.28
C PHE A 81 -5.18 0.05 -1.02
N ASN A 82 -4.73 1.01 -1.83
CA ASN A 82 -3.99 0.75 -3.06
C ASN A 82 -2.50 0.91 -2.76
N LEU A 83 -1.73 -0.17 -2.95
CA LEU A 83 -0.28 -0.12 -2.87
C LEU A 83 0.27 0.06 -4.29
N SER A 84 1.09 1.09 -4.45
CA SER A 84 1.76 1.41 -5.69
C SER A 84 3.28 1.34 -5.51
N ALA A 85 3.98 0.96 -6.58
CA ALA A 85 5.43 0.94 -6.59
C ALA A 85 6.01 1.56 -7.85
N SER A 86 7.24 2.05 -7.75
CA SER A 86 8.04 2.54 -8.87
C SER A 86 9.53 2.25 -8.65
N GLU A 87 10.31 2.20 -9.73
CA GLU A 87 11.78 2.15 -9.67
C GLU A 87 12.40 3.53 -9.38
N THR A 88 11.60 4.60 -9.41
CA THR A 88 12.00 5.98 -9.08
C THR A 88 11.13 6.57 -7.97
N ASN A 89 11.57 7.68 -7.38
CA ASN A 89 10.81 8.42 -6.37
C ASN A 89 9.85 9.47 -6.97
N ASP A 90 9.62 9.43 -8.29
CA ASP A 90 8.71 10.37 -8.95
C ASP A 90 7.26 9.87 -8.85
N PRO A 91 6.35 10.60 -8.17
CA PRO A 91 4.94 10.23 -8.05
C PRO A 91 4.26 9.90 -9.39
N GLY A 92 4.67 10.53 -10.50
CA GLY A 92 4.09 10.31 -11.82
C GLY A 92 4.38 8.93 -12.44
N THR A 93 5.31 8.18 -11.84
CA THR A 93 5.76 6.87 -12.35
C THR A 93 5.21 5.69 -11.54
N PHE A 94 4.46 5.95 -10.48
CA PHE A 94 3.91 4.92 -9.61
C PHE A 94 2.81 4.14 -10.32
N VAL A 95 2.95 2.82 -10.31
CA VAL A 95 1.93 1.89 -10.79
C VAL A 95 1.34 1.15 -9.62
N GLN A 96 0.01 1.02 -9.59
CA GLN A 96 -0.67 0.21 -8.58
C GLN A 96 -0.28 -1.26 -8.79
N ILE A 97 0.38 -1.83 -7.78
CA ILE A 97 0.78 -3.25 -7.77
C ILE A 97 -0.17 -4.11 -6.96
N ALA A 98 -0.98 -3.48 -6.09
CA ALA A 98 -1.94 -4.19 -5.28
C ALA A 98 -3.11 -3.34 -4.83
N ARG A 99 -4.23 -3.99 -4.53
CA ARG A 99 -5.38 -3.40 -3.85
C ARG A 99 -5.81 -4.32 -2.72
N VAL A 100 -5.84 -3.78 -1.51
CA VAL A 100 -6.39 -4.42 -0.32
C VAL A 100 -7.80 -3.89 -0.13
N PRO A 101 -8.85 -4.64 -0.45
CA PRO A 101 -10.19 -4.25 -0.02
C PRO A 101 -10.25 -4.26 1.51
N CYS A 102 -10.77 -3.19 2.09
CA CYS A 102 -11.01 -3.10 3.52
C CYS A 102 -12.37 -3.72 3.80
N PHE A 103 -12.39 -5.05 3.95
CA PHE A 103 -13.56 -5.72 4.49
C PHE A 103 -13.59 -5.49 6.00
N ASP A 104 -14.76 -5.16 6.53
CA ASP A 104 -14.99 -4.99 7.97
C ASP A 104 -14.86 -6.37 8.67
N SER A 105 -13.63 -6.88 8.83
CA SER A 105 -13.33 -8.08 9.60
C SER A 105 -11.83 -8.33 9.72
N SER A 106 -11.29 -8.12 10.91
CA SER A 106 -10.18 -8.80 11.65
C SER A 106 -9.05 -9.59 10.97
N ASP A 107 -8.87 -9.59 9.65
CA ASP A 107 -7.77 -10.29 8.97
C ASP A 107 -7.32 -9.47 7.75
N ASN A 108 -6.23 -8.71 7.92
CA ASN A 108 -5.71 -7.74 6.93
C ASN A 108 -4.38 -8.19 6.30
N ARG A 109 -4.05 -9.48 6.34
CA ARG A 109 -2.82 -9.98 5.72
C ARG A 109 -2.98 -10.00 4.21
N LEU A 110 -2.49 -8.95 3.53
CA LEU A 110 -2.31 -8.96 2.09
C LEU A 110 -1.01 -9.69 1.73
N THR A 111 -1.13 -10.85 1.09
CA THR A 111 -0.02 -11.50 0.38
C THR A 111 -0.16 -11.13 -1.09
N LEU A 112 0.85 -10.49 -1.68
CA LEU A 112 0.83 -10.13 -3.09
C LEU A 112 1.15 -11.35 -3.96
N PRO A 113 0.24 -11.85 -4.81
CA PRO A 113 0.63 -12.77 -5.87
C PRO A 113 1.36 -11.98 -6.96
N ALA A 114 2.57 -12.40 -7.27
CA ALA A 114 3.40 -11.76 -8.28
C ALA A 114 2.91 -12.10 -9.69
N THR A 115 1.91 -11.38 -10.21
CA THR A 115 1.65 -11.36 -11.66
C THR A 115 0.84 -10.11 -12.04
N HIS A 116 1.48 -9.22 -12.80
CA HIS A 116 0.78 -8.47 -13.82
C HIS A 116 0.77 -9.37 -15.06
N PRO A 117 -0.35 -9.87 -15.56
CA PRO A 117 -0.37 -10.49 -16.88
C PRO A 117 -0.11 -9.37 -17.89
N ARG A 118 1.04 -9.44 -18.58
CA ARG A 118 1.21 -8.76 -19.86
C ARG A 118 0.53 -9.67 -20.88
N GLU A 119 -0.66 -9.29 -21.31
CA GLU A 119 -1.27 -9.90 -22.49
C GLU A 119 -0.56 -9.36 -23.74
N HIS A 120 -0.38 -10.27 -24.69
CA HIS A 120 0.36 -10.19 -25.95
C HIS A 120 -0.24 -9.20 -26.95
#